data_AF-A0A2D0JM17-F1
#
_entry.id   AF-A0A2D0JM17-F1
#
_cell.length_a   1.000
_cell.length_b   1.000
_cell.length_c   1.000
_cell.angle_alpha   90.00
_cell.angle_beta   90.00
_cell.angle_gamma   90.00
#
_symmetry.space_group_name_H-M   'P 1'
#
loop_
_entity.id
_entity.type
_entity.pdbx_description
1 polymer ?
#
loop_
_entity_poly.entity_id
_entity_poly.type
_entity_poly.pdbx_seq_one_letter_code
_entity_poly.pdbx_strand_id
1 'polypeptide(L)'
;MEQAKNAVPNNRRINGRPLTGDVNLTAQDVGALTVSDYGVGSSGLDGSSLMANMKNVGYATGFYSSTSTTSNRLGGPGSIIKTSYNLNNQQMIVLSNHSPTIMAVRRMVDGYLWADYIVMTSNMWTVVDGTYKQSSPIIKIWNDGTFTTNDESEGATVERLSEGVYLIKNVLGFNADAAWGGVDGGVEIPLCKNKLPLIWVDYKVLSDGTIKLMTYHREHANAPAFAKNVREGYADGDLIDIPHGRSVSVRVQMPEDSIWNQRQGKLTKSE
;
A
#
# COMPACT_ATOMS: atom_id res chain seq x y z
N MET A 1 -70.05 13.31 -13.45
CA MET A 1 -68.87 14.14 -13.09
C MET A 1 -69.10 14.98 -11.82
N GLU A 2 -70.14 14.72 -11.01
CA GLU A 2 -70.48 15.54 -9.81
C GLU A 2 -70.12 14.92 -8.45
N GLN A 3 -69.80 13.62 -8.37
CA GLN A 3 -69.54 12.95 -7.08
C GLN A 3 -68.22 13.33 -6.39
N ALA A 4 -67.35 14.12 -7.03
CA ALA A 4 -66.06 14.51 -6.46
C ALA A 4 -66.06 15.91 -5.80
N LYS A 5 -67.09 16.74 -6.02
CA LYS A 5 -67.18 18.06 -5.38
C LYS A 5 -67.37 17.85 -3.87
N ASN A 6 -66.40 18.30 -3.07
CA ASN A 6 -66.37 18.22 -1.59
C ASN A 6 -66.08 16.83 -0.98
N ALA A 7 -65.54 15.88 -1.74
CA ALA A 7 -65.17 14.55 -1.19
C ALA A 7 -64.04 14.62 -0.15
N VAL A 8 -63.21 15.67 -0.19
CA VAL A 8 -62.16 15.94 0.80
C VAL A 8 -62.49 17.26 1.52
N PRO A 9 -62.71 17.25 2.84
CA PRO A 9 -62.95 18.47 3.60
C PRO A 9 -61.77 19.45 3.54
N ASN A 10 -62.05 20.71 3.20
CA ASN A 10 -61.05 21.78 3.07
C ASN A 10 -60.37 22.20 4.40
N ASN A 11 -60.85 21.68 5.53
CA ASN A 11 -60.22 21.87 6.84
C ASN A 11 -59.09 20.85 7.11
N ARG A 12 -58.92 19.83 6.26
CA ARG A 12 -57.81 18.89 6.40
C ARG A 12 -56.48 19.57 6.11
N ARG A 13 -55.46 19.16 6.85
CA ARG A 13 -54.08 19.65 6.74
C ARG A 13 -53.12 18.47 6.59
N ILE A 14 -52.05 18.66 5.84
CA ILE A 14 -50.86 17.79 5.88
C ILE A 14 -49.74 18.61 6.49
N ASN A 15 -49.15 18.12 7.59
CA ASN A 15 -48.10 18.82 8.34
C ASN A 15 -48.42 20.30 8.64
N GLY A 16 -49.68 20.60 9.00
CA GLY A 16 -50.14 21.95 9.33
C GLY A 16 -50.53 22.85 8.14
N ARG A 17 -50.28 22.43 6.89
CA ARG A 17 -50.62 23.18 5.67
C ARG A 17 -52.02 22.82 5.13
N PRO A 18 -52.89 23.79 4.82
CA PRO A 18 -54.25 23.55 4.32
C PRO A 18 -54.25 23.02 2.87
N LEU A 19 -55.24 22.17 2.54
CA LEU A 19 -55.39 21.55 1.20
C LEU A 19 -56.17 22.43 0.20
N THR A 20 -56.13 23.76 0.36
CA THR A 20 -56.88 24.71 -0.47
C THR A 20 -56.16 25.09 -1.78
N GLY A 21 -55.01 24.47 -2.07
CA GLY A 21 -54.19 24.68 -3.27
C GLY A 21 -53.05 23.66 -3.36
N ASP A 22 -52.12 23.89 -4.31
CA ASP A 22 -50.97 23.01 -4.52
C ASP A 22 -50.06 22.93 -3.28
N VAL A 23 -49.57 21.73 -2.99
CA VAL A 23 -48.64 21.47 -1.88
C VAL A 23 -47.22 21.39 -2.43
N ASN A 24 -46.45 22.46 -2.27
CA ASN A 24 -45.02 22.46 -2.56
C ASN A 24 -44.25 21.83 -1.40
N LEU A 25 -43.49 20.76 -1.67
CA LEU A 25 -42.55 20.15 -0.73
C LEU A 25 -41.13 20.58 -1.12
N THR A 26 -40.43 21.23 -0.20
CA THR A 26 -39.00 21.53 -0.33
C THR A 26 -38.16 20.35 0.17
N ALA A 27 -36.87 20.31 -0.18
CA ALA A 27 -35.96 19.31 0.39
C ALA A 27 -35.94 19.36 1.93
N GLN A 28 -36.04 20.55 2.51
CA GLN A 28 -36.14 20.75 3.96
C GLN A 28 -37.41 20.13 4.55
N ASP A 29 -38.55 20.21 3.85
CA ASP A 29 -39.83 19.68 4.33
C ASP A 29 -39.84 18.15 4.50
N VAL A 30 -38.94 17.45 3.79
CA VAL A 30 -38.87 15.98 3.78
C VAL A 30 -37.53 15.45 4.30
N GLY A 31 -36.63 16.32 4.76
CA GLY A 31 -35.27 15.95 5.18
C GLY A 31 -34.43 15.35 4.05
N ALA A 32 -34.69 15.73 2.80
CA ALA A 32 -33.91 15.28 1.66
C ALA A 32 -32.52 15.93 1.67
N LEU A 33 -31.50 15.12 1.44
CA LEU A 33 -30.13 15.59 1.18
C LEU A 33 -30.13 16.43 -0.10
N THR A 34 -29.60 17.65 -0.01
CA THR A 34 -29.37 18.52 -1.17
C THR A 34 -27.99 18.26 -1.75
N VAL A 35 -27.80 18.58 -3.03
CA VAL A 35 -26.49 18.48 -3.67
C VAL A 35 -25.51 19.39 -2.94
N SER A 36 -24.33 18.85 -2.60
CA SER A 36 -23.28 19.46 -1.76
C SER A 36 -23.44 19.29 -0.25
N ASP A 37 -24.54 18.72 0.26
CA ASP A 37 -24.64 18.38 1.68
C ASP A 37 -23.56 17.35 2.03
N TYR A 38 -22.72 17.69 3.01
CA TYR A 38 -21.55 16.90 3.41
C TYR A 38 -20.56 16.61 2.27
N GLY A 39 -20.59 17.38 1.17
CA GLY A 39 -19.78 17.17 -0.02
C GLY A 39 -20.32 16.09 -0.98
N VAL A 40 -21.51 15.53 -0.72
CA VAL A 40 -22.13 14.51 -1.59
C VAL A 40 -22.68 15.17 -2.86
N GLY A 41 -22.25 14.68 -4.02
CA GLY A 41 -22.68 15.20 -5.33
C GLY A 41 -22.02 16.52 -5.75
N SER A 42 -21.02 17.00 -5.00
CA SER A 42 -20.22 18.18 -5.41
C SER A 42 -19.31 17.85 -6.60
N SER A 43 -19.04 18.84 -7.46
CA SER A 43 -18.04 18.73 -8.53
C SER A 43 -16.59 18.75 -8.01
N GLY A 44 -16.38 19.28 -6.80
CA GLY A 44 -15.09 19.32 -6.10
C GLY A 44 -15.24 19.64 -4.60
N LEU A 45 -14.31 19.16 -3.78
CA LEU A 45 -14.34 19.38 -2.32
C LEU A 45 -13.55 20.61 -1.87
N ASP A 46 -12.68 21.16 -2.71
CA ASP A 46 -11.81 22.31 -2.40
C ASP A 46 -12.60 23.63 -2.23
N GLY A 47 -13.71 23.80 -2.97
CA GLY A 47 -14.53 25.00 -2.95
C GLY A 47 -15.64 25.05 -1.90
N SER A 48 -16.09 23.90 -1.37
CA SER A 48 -17.28 23.83 -0.49
C SER A 48 -17.06 23.12 0.84
N SER A 49 -16.00 22.33 0.99
CA SER A 49 -15.79 21.47 2.18
C SER A 49 -14.31 21.42 2.61
N LEU A 50 -13.64 22.58 2.65
CA LEU A 50 -12.26 22.67 3.09
C LEU A 50 -12.10 22.40 4.59
N MET A 51 -11.31 21.39 4.94
CA MET A 51 -10.82 21.20 6.29
C MET A 51 -9.56 22.03 6.50
N ALA A 52 -9.69 23.18 7.16
CA ALA A 52 -8.58 24.09 7.43
C ALA A 52 -7.60 23.54 8.47
N ASN A 53 -8.08 22.74 9.42
CA ASN A 53 -7.24 22.08 10.43
C ASN A 53 -7.77 20.68 10.73
N MET A 54 -6.95 19.65 10.46
CA MET A 54 -7.34 18.25 10.63
C MET A 54 -7.41 17.78 12.08
N LYS A 55 -6.98 18.59 13.06
CA LYS A 55 -7.15 18.31 14.49
C LYS A 55 -8.33 19.04 15.11
N ASN A 56 -9.05 19.87 14.34
CA ASN A 56 -10.23 20.57 14.83
C ASN A 56 -11.41 19.59 15.00
N VAL A 57 -11.84 19.42 16.25
CA VAL A 57 -12.92 18.53 16.65
C VAL A 57 -14.32 19.03 16.26
N GLY A 58 -14.45 20.29 15.85
CA GLY A 58 -15.72 20.93 15.49
C GLY A 58 -16.24 20.60 14.09
N TYR A 59 -15.45 19.93 13.24
CA TYR A 59 -15.94 19.47 11.95
C TYR A 59 -16.99 18.37 12.12
N ALA A 60 -18.05 18.40 11.33
CA ALA A 60 -19.06 17.35 11.32
C ALA A 60 -18.52 16.03 10.70
N THR A 61 -19.33 14.98 10.73
CA THR A 61 -19.13 13.81 9.86
C THR A 61 -19.38 14.23 8.41
N GLY A 62 -18.56 13.83 7.46
CA GLY A 62 -18.72 14.20 6.05
C GLY A 62 -17.47 14.01 5.19
N PHE A 63 -17.56 14.45 3.94
CA PHE A 63 -16.44 14.49 3.00
C PHE A 63 -15.82 15.89 2.99
N TYR A 64 -14.50 15.95 3.05
CA TYR A 64 -13.75 17.20 3.11
C TYR A 64 -12.56 17.18 2.16
N SER A 65 -12.10 18.35 1.76
CA SER A 65 -10.79 18.50 1.11
C SER A 65 -9.72 18.85 2.13
N SER A 66 -8.49 18.46 1.79
CA SER A 66 -7.29 19.03 2.37
C SER A 66 -6.46 19.64 1.25
N THR A 67 -6.02 20.87 1.45
CA THR A 67 -5.19 21.60 0.48
C THR A 67 -3.82 21.88 1.07
N SER A 68 -2.93 22.51 0.31
CA SER A 68 -1.60 22.91 0.77
C SER A 68 -1.63 23.77 2.04
N THR A 69 -2.72 24.51 2.28
CA THR A 69 -2.91 25.41 3.43
C THR A 69 -3.55 24.74 4.65
N THR A 70 -4.02 23.49 4.54
CA THR A 70 -4.56 22.75 5.69
C THR A 70 -3.48 22.55 6.76
N SER A 71 -3.78 22.97 7.98
CA SER A 71 -2.92 22.80 9.16
C SER A 71 -3.04 21.41 9.78
N ASN A 72 -1.97 20.95 10.45
CA ASN A 72 -1.85 19.60 11.01
C ASN A 72 -2.17 18.50 9.98
N ARG A 73 -1.85 18.74 8.70
CA ARG A 73 -2.23 17.83 7.63
C ARG A 73 -1.51 16.49 7.80
N LEU A 74 -2.23 15.39 7.59
CA LEU A 74 -1.64 14.06 7.49
C LEU A 74 -1.47 13.73 6.00
N GLY A 75 -0.23 13.63 5.52
CA GLY A 75 0.06 13.46 4.10
C GLY A 75 -0.09 14.75 3.27
N GLY A 76 -0.32 14.58 1.97
CA GLY A 76 -0.44 15.68 1.01
C GLY A 76 -1.88 16.17 0.80
N PRO A 77 -2.07 17.23 0.01
CA PRO A 77 -3.38 17.65 -0.46
C PRO A 77 -4.20 16.50 -1.06
N GLY A 78 -5.50 16.50 -0.82
CA GLY A 78 -6.39 15.42 -1.24
C GLY A 78 -7.77 15.50 -0.60
N SER A 79 -8.37 14.33 -0.37
CA SER A 79 -9.73 14.18 0.16
C SER A 79 -9.73 13.48 1.52
N ILE A 80 -10.71 13.78 2.34
CA ILE A 80 -10.87 13.26 3.69
C ILE A 80 -12.30 12.75 3.84
N ILE A 81 -12.45 11.56 4.42
CA ILE A 81 -13.73 11.05 4.92
C ILE A 81 -13.65 11.10 6.43
N LYS A 82 -14.42 11.99 7.06
CA LYS A 82 -14.45 12.14 8.52
C LYS A 82 -15.72 11.53 9.08
N THR A 83 -15.57 10.77 10.16
CA THR A 83 -16.68 10.27 10.97
C THR A 83 -16.49 10.66 12.43
N SER A 84 -17.58 10.99 13.09
CA SER A 84 -17.61 11.42 14.50
C SER A 84 -18.71 10.64 15.21
N TYR A 85 -18.34 9.91 16.26
CA TYR A 85 -19.31 9.31 17.17
C TYR A 85 -19.75 10.34 18.22
N ASN A 86 -18.79 11.06 18.81
CA ASN A 86 -19.00 12.23 19.65
C ASN A 86 -17.76 13.12 19.64
N LEU A 87 -17.79 14.24 20.38
CA LEU A 87 -16.67 15.19 20.40
C LEU A 87 -15.34 14.58 20.86
N ASN A 88 -15.37 13.49 21.63
CA ASN A 88 -14.19 12.81 22.16
C ASN A 88 -13.75 11.59 21.33
N ASN A 89 -14.58 11.14 20.38
CA ASN A 89 -14.36 9.93 19.59
C ASN A 89 -14.61 10.21 18.11
N GLN A 90 -13.52 10.47 17.40
CA GLN A 90 -13.54 10.90 16.01
C GLN A 90 -12.47 10.19 15.21
N GLN A 91 -12.72 9.97 13.93
CA GLN A 91 -11.74 9.39 13.03
C GLN A 91 -11.89 9.92 11.62
N MET A 92 -10.81 9.87 10.87
CA MET A 92 -10.82 10.22 9.46
C MET A 92 -9.93 9.30 8.65
N ILE A 93 -10.40 9.00 7.44
CA ILE A 93 -9.58 8.42 6.38
C ILE A 93 -9.11 9.58 5.51
N VAL A 94 -7.81 9.62 5.24
CA VAL A 94 -7.16 10.64 4.44
C VAL A 94 -6.64 10.01 3.17
N LEU A 95 -7.03 10.56 2.02
CA LEU A 95 -6.69 10.09 0.69
C LEU A 95 -5.93 11.22 -0.02
N SER A 96 -4.61 11.13 0.00
CA SER A 96 -3.74 12.18 -0.54
C SER A 96 -3.42 11.93 -2.02
N ASN A 97 -3.40 13.01 -2.80
CA ASN A 97 -3.09 12.98 -4.24
C ASN A 97 -1.63 13.38 -4.55
N HIS A 98 -1.02 14.18 -3.68
CA HIS A 98 0.31 14.76 -3.88
C HIS A 98 1.24 14.44 -2.69
N SER A 99 1.36 13.18 -2.34
CA SER A 99 2.25 12.70 -1.29
C SER A 99 2.64 11.23 -1.50
N PRO A 100 3.80 10.79 -1.00
CA PRO A 100 4.10 9.36 -0.88
C PRO A 100 3.05 8.62 -0.04
N THR A 101 2.39 9.29 0.91
CA THR A 101 1.25 8.72 1.62
C THR A 101 0.05 8.72 0.68
N ILE A 102 -0.52 7.55 0.39
CA ILE A 102 -1.73 7.38 -0.42
C ILE A 102 -2.96 7.33 0.48
N MET A 103 -2.86 6.59 1.60
CA MET A 103 -3.92 6.47 2.58
C MET A 103 -3.36 6.57 4.00
N ALA A 104 -4.02 7.35 4.83
CA ALA A 104 -3.78 7.38 6.26
C ALA A 104 -5.08 7.41 7.05
N VAL A 105 -5.03 6.97 8.30
CA VAL A 105 -6.11 7.07 9.28
C VAL A 105 -5.63 7.91 10.43
N ARG A 106 -6.42 8.91 10.81
CA ARG A 106 -6.21 9.67 12.04
C ARG A 106 -7.38 9.43 12.98
N ARG A 107 -7.10 9.12 14.24
CA ARG A 107 -8.11 8.75 15.24
C ARG A 107 -7.90 9.49 16.55
N MET A 108 -8.99 9.90 17.15
CA MET A 108 -9.09 10.38 18.53
C MET A 108 -10.02 9.44 19.29
N VAL A 109 -9.57 9.00 20.47
CA VAL A 109 -10.31 8.10 21.37
C VAL A 109 -10.38 8.78 22.72
N ASP A 110 -11.55 8.79 23.35
CA ASP A 110 -11.76 9.32 24.71
C ASP A 110 -11.18 10.71 25.00
N GLY A 111 -11.10 11.57 23.97
CA GLY A 111 -10.59 12.94 24.08
C GLY A 111 -9.06 13.02 24.22
N TYR A 112 -8.34 11.90 24.07
CA TYR A 112 -6.88 11.90 23.99
C TYR A 112 -6.38 12.62 22.72
N LEU A 113 -5.07 12.84 22.64
CA LEU A 113 -4.46 13.43 21.45
C LEU A 113 -4.72 12.57 20.21
N TRP A 114 -4.85 13.23 19.06
CA TRP A 114 -4.97 12.57 17.76
C TRP A 114 -3.76 11.65 17.51
N ALA A 115 -4.05 10.38 17.23
CA ALA A 115 -3.09 9.38 16.80
C ALA A 115 -3.17 9.18 15.28
N ASP A 116 -2.01 9.03 14.66
CA ASP A 116 -1.85 8.94 13.21
C ASP A 116 -1.36 7.54 12.81
N TYR A 117 -2.00 6.98 11.80
CA TYR A 117 -1.70 5.66 11.26
C TYR A 117 -1.55 5.80 9.76
N ILE A 118 -0.34 5.62 9.26
CA ILE A 118 -0.09 5.58 7.83
C ILE A 118 -0.46 4.18 7.34
N VAL A 119 -1.43 4.09 6.43
CA VAL A 119 -1.99 2.79 5.96
C VAL A 119 -1.35 2.36 4.65
N MET A 120 -1.11 3.30 3.74
CA MET A 120 -0.48 3.03 2.45
C MET A 120 0.50 4.14 2.09
N THR A 121 1.78 3.79 1.91
CA THR A 121 2.78 4.69 1.31
C THR A 121 3.21 4.15 -0.06
N SER A 122 2.68 4.76 -1.12
CA SER A 122 2.92 4.42 -2.53
C SER A 122 2.96 2.91 -2.85
N ASN A 123 3.59 2.56 -3.97
CA ASN A 123 3.92 1.21 -4.45
C ASN A 123 4.90 0.42 -3.54
N MET A 124 5.20 0.90 -2.33
CA MET A 124 6.15 0.30 -1.40
C MET A 124 5.51 -0.66 -0.40
N TRP A 125 4.29 -1.16 -0.66
CA TRP A 125 3.66 -2.17 0.20
C TRP A 125 3.07 -3.27 -0.67
N THR A 126 3.24 -4.51 -0.22
CA THR A 126 2.69 -5.69 -0.90
C THR A 126 1.80 -6.46 0.07
N VAL A 127 0.77 -7.11 -0.46
CA VAL A 127 -0.05 -8.03 0.32
C VAL A 127 0.64 -9.39 0.30
N VAL A 128 1.15 -9.81 1.45
CA VAL A 128 1.76 -11.13 1.63
C VAL A 128 0.95 -11.87 2.69
N ASP A 129 0.42 -13.04 2.30
CA ASP A 129 -0.42 -13.89 3.15
C ASP A 129 -1.62 -13.17 3.80
N GLY A 130 -2.24 -12.24 3.05
CA GLY A 130 -3.41 -11.49 3.52
C GLY A 130 -3.09 -10.38 4.52
N THR A 131 -1.82 -10.11 4.79
CA THR A 131 -1.36 -9.00 5.63
C THR A 131 -0.69 -7.91 4.78
N TYR A 132 -0.98 -6.66 5.09
CA TYR A 132 -0.36 -5.50 4.45
C TYR A 132 1.01 -5.27 5.08
N LYS A 133 2.09 -5.43 4.32
CA LYS A 133 3.45 -5.32 4.86
C LYS A 133 4.34 -4.41 4.00
N GLN A 134 5.32 -3.77 4.66
CA GLN A 134 6.25 -2.86 4.01
C GLN A 134 7.06 -3.67 2.99
N SER A 135 7.15 -3.20 1.76
CA SER A 135 7.84 -3.87 0.67
C SER A 135 9.34 -3.82 0.94
N SER A 136 9.89 -4.86 1.57
CA SER A 136 11.34 -4.91 1.84
C SER A 136 12.17 -4.68 0.56
N PRO A 137 13.40 -4.14 0.66
CA PRO A 137 14.29 -4.02 -0.50
C PRO A 137 14.52 -5.41 -1.12
N ILE A 138 14.11 -5.58 -2.38
CA ILE A 138 14.19 -6.86 -3.08
C ILE A 138 14.86 -6.71 -4.44
N ILE A 139 15.81 -7.60 -4.70
CA ILE A 139 16.52 -7.69 -5.96
C ILE A 139 16.15 -9.02 -6.59
N LYS A 140 15.67 -8.97 -7.84
CA LYS A 140 15.36 -10.16 -8.63
C LYS A 140 16.49 -10.35 -9.63
N ILE A 141 17.01 -11.57 -9.73
CA ILE A 141 18.21 -11.91 -10.52
C ILE A 141 17.86 -13.02 -11.51
N TRP A 142 18.30 -12.88 -12.76
CA TRP A 142 18.08 -13.85 -13.84
C TRP A 142 19.39 -14.51 -14.28
N ASN A 143 19.26 -15.51 -15.15
CA ASN A 143 20.32 -16.42 -15.56
C ASN A 143 21.59 -15.72 -16.08
N ASP A 144 21.43 -14.64 -16.84
CA ASP A 144 22.50 -13.87 -17.48
C ASP A 144 23.09 -12.78 -16.58
N GLY A 145 22.60 -12.65 -15.36
CA GLY A 145 22.98 -11.57 -14.43
C GLY A 145 22.17 -10.29 -14.61
N THR A 146 21.21 -10.24 -15.53
CA THR A 146 20.20 -9.16 -15.53
C THR A 146 19.43 -9.18 -14.21
N PHE A 147 19.00 -8.00 -13.77
CA PHE A 147 18.33 -7.84 -12.49
C PHE A 147 17.34 -6.66 -12.50
N THR A 148 16.45 -6.65 -11.52
CA THR A 148 15.51 -5.56 -11.25
C THR A 148 15.49 -5.27 -9.77
N THR A 149 15.40 -4.00 -9.42
CA THR A 149 15.23 -3.49 -8.05
C THR A 149 13.81 -2.96 -7.88
N ASN A 150 13.27 -3.03 -6.66
CA ASN A 150 12.17 -2.17 -6.25
C ASN A 150 12.68 -0.79 -5.80
N ASP A 151 11.77 0.13 -5.50
CA ASP A 151 12.12 1.49 -5.07
C ASP A 151 13.04 1.49 -3.84
N GLU A 152 12.82 0.60 -2.87
CA GLU A 152 13.66 0.55 -1.66
C GLU A 152 15.08 0.02 -1.92
N SER A 153 15.28 -0.80 -2.96
CA SER A 153 16.59 -1.33 -3.37
C SER A 153 17.25 -0.53 -4.50
N GLU A 154 16.74 0.67 -4.81
CA GLU A 154 17.34 1.56 -5.81
C GLU A 154 18.82 1.85 -5.47
N GLY A 155 19.70 1.60 -6.44
CA GLY A 155 21.15 1.76 -6.29
C GLY A 155 21.90 0.46 -6.02
N ALA A 156 21.21 -0.62 -5.65
CA ALA A 156 21.81 -1.95 -5.63
C ALA A 156 22.15 -2.41 -7.06
N THR A 157 23.25 -3.15 -7.21
CA THR A 157 23.67 -3.67 -8.52
C THR A 157 24.01 -5.15 -8.42
N VAL A 158 23.85 -5.88 -9.53
CA VAL A 158 24.22 -7.29 -9.64
C VAL A 158 25.19 -7.49 -10.78
N GLU A 159 26.23 -8.26 -10.53
CA GLU A 159 27.24 -8.65 -11.51
C GLU A 159 27.37 -10.18 -11.53
N ARG A 160 27.23 -10.80 -12.72
CA ARG A 160 27.51 -12.22 -12.90
C ARG A 160 29.01 -12.41 -13.15
N LEU A 161 29.70 -13.09 -12.24
CA LEU A 161 31.15 -13.31 -12.32
C LEU A 161 31.51 -14.53 -13.16
N SER A 162 30.74 -15.60 -13.00
CA SER A 162 30.89 -16.86 -13.73
C SER A 162 29.57 -17.62 -13.71
N GLU A 163 29.53 -18.79 -14.34
CA GLU A 163 28.37 -19.67 -14.25
C GLU A 163 28.01 -19.95 -12.79
N GLY A 164 26.74 -19.71 -12.46
CA GLY A 164 26.17 -19.90 -11.13
C GLY A 164 26.71 -18.97 -10.04
N VAL A 165 27.45 -17.91 -10.37
CA VAL A 165 28.02 -16.99 -9.37
C VAL A 165 27.65 -15.54 -9.66
N TYR A 166 26.88 -14.96 -8.73
CA TYR A 166 26.36 -13.60 -8.81
C TYR A 166 26.85 -12.77 -7.61
N LEU A 167 27.20 -11.51 -7.86
CA LEU A 167 27.70 -10.59 -6.85
C LEU A 167 26.74 -9.41 -6.73
N ILE A 168 26.15 -9.24 -5.55
CA ILE A 168 25.19 -8.17 -5.24
C ILE A 168 25.91 -7.09 -4.45
N LYS A 169 26.02 -5.89 -5.01
CA LYS A 169 26.78 -4.75 -4.48
C LYS A 169 25.87 -3.60 -4.05
N ASN A 170 26.44 -2.64 -3.31
CA ASN A 170 25.77 -1.48 -2.73
C ASN A 170 24.65 -1.87 -1.74
N VAL A 171 24.88 -2.95 -0.99
CA VAL A 171 23.99 -3.49 0.04
C VAL A 171 24.82 -3.80 1.30
N LEU A 172 24.16 -3.89 2.45
CA LEU A 172 24.76 -4.22 3.75
C LEU A 172 24.55 -5.69 4.15
N GLY A 173 24.28 -6.55 3.17
CA GLY A 173 23.93 -7.96 3.38
C GLY A 173 22.44 -8.23 3.25
N PHE A 174 21.98 -9.35 3.82
CA PHE A 174 20.56 -9.71 3.80
C PHE A 174 19.75 -8.79 4.72
N ASN A 175 18.47 -8.65 4.40
CA ASN A 175 17.54 -7.93 5.26
C ASN A 175 17.50 -8.57 6.66
N ALA A 176 17.69 -7.76 7.70
CA ALA A 176 17.76 -8.22 9.09
C ALA A 176 16.37 -8.52 9.72
N ASP A 177 15.28 -8.17 9.03
CA ASP A 177 13.93 -8.41 9.53
C ASP A 177 13.56 -9.90 9.42
N ALA A 178 13.44 -10.53 10.59
CA ALA A 178 13.04 -11.93 10.74
C ALA A 178 11.64 -12.22 10.15
N ALA A 179 10.77 -11.21 10.00
CA ALA A 179 9.44 -11.35 9.38
C ALA A 179 9.50 -11.61 7.86
N TRP A 180 10.67 -11.43 7.25
CA TRP A 180 10.89 -11.52 5.80
C TRP A 180 12.06 -12.41 5.40
N GLY A 181 13.13 -12.40 6.21
CA GLY A 181 14.38 -13.10 5.90
C GLY A 181 14.52 -14.48 6.54
N GLY A 182 13.73 -14.80 7.57
CA GLY A 182 14.05 -15.93 8.44
C GLY A 182 15.48 -15.81 9.01
N VAL A 183 16.03 -16.92 9.52
CA VAL A 183 17.42 -16.97 10.00
C VAL A 183 18.46 -17.04 8.88
N ASP A 184 18.04 -17.43 7.67
CA ASP A 184 18.94 -17.79 6.55
C ASP A 184 18.94 -16.76 5.41
N GLY A 185 18.44 -15.54 5.65
CA GLY A 185 18.38 -14.47 4.66
C GLY A 185 17.27 -14.70 3.63
N GLY A 186 16.47 -13.67 3.35
CA GLY A 186 15.26 -13.78 2.52
C GLY A 186 15.53 -14.07 1.06
N VAL A 187 15.87 -15.32 0.74
CA VAL A 187 16.13 -15.82 -0.61
C VAL A 187 14.96 -16.69 -1.07
N GLU A 188 14.40 -16.35 -2.22
CA GLU A 188 13.39 -17.16 -2.89
C GLU A 188 13.97 -17.78 -4.16
N ILE A 189 13.91 -19.10 -4.24
CA ILE A 189 14.50 -19.89 -5.33
C ILE A 189 13.42 -20.44 -6.27
N PRO A 190 13.73 -20.63 -7.57
CA PRO A 190 12.74 -21.06 -8.53
C PRO A 190 12.30 -22.51 -8.29
N LEU A 191 10.97 -22.70 -8.29
CA LEU A 191 10.32 -23.99 -8.14
C LEU A 191 9.78 -24.50 -9.49
N CYS A 192 9.73 -25.82 -9.65
CA CYS A 192 9.02 -26.45 -10.75
C CYS A 192 7.50 -26.50 -10.48
N LYS A 193 6.71 -26.98 -11.46
CA LYS A 193 5.25 -27.12 -11.33
C LYS A 193 4.78 -28.00 -10.15
N ASN A 194 5.66 -28.86 -9.63
CA ASN A 194 5.38 -29.74 -8.49
C ASN A 194 5.92 -29.18 -7.17
N LYS A 195 6.27 -27.88 -7.12
CA LYS A 195 6.89 -27.22 -5.95
C LYS A 195 8.23 -27.83 -5.52
N LEU A 196 8.95 -28.48 -6.44
CA LEU A 196 10.32 -28.95 -6.19
C LEU A 196 11.31 -27.86 -6.62
N PRO A 197 12.29 -27.47 -5.78
CA PRO A 197 13.28 -26.46 -6.16
C PRO A 197 14.19 -26.91 -7.29
N LEU A 198 14.48 -26.02 -8.24
CA LEU A 198 15.28 -26.33 -9.42
C LEU A 198 16.79 -26.19 -9.21
N ILE A 199 17.19 -25.45 -8.17
CA ILE A 199 18.57 -25.16 -7.81
C ILE A 199 18.76 -25.21 -6.29
N TRP A 200 19.98 -25.43 -5.85
CA TRP A 200 20.45 -25.07 -4.52
C TRP A 200 21.00 -23.65 -4.54
N VAL A 201 21.00 -23.01 -3.38
CA VAL A 201 21.64 -21.71 -3.19
C VAL A 201 22.54 -21.77 -1.97
N ASP A 202 23.75 -21.24 -2.13
CA ASP A 202 24.65 -20.89 -1.04
C ASP A 202 25.04 -19.41 -1.17
N TYR A 203 25.49 -18.80 -0.09
CA TYR A 203 25.91 -17.40 -0.12
C TYR A 203 27.03 -17.10 0.87
N LYS A 204 27.77 -16.04 0.57
CA LYS A 204 28.72 -15.44 1.49
C LYS A 204 28.55 -13.93 1.50
N VAL A 205 28.31 -13.37 2.69
CA VAL A 205 28.33 -11.92 2.90
C VAL A 205 29.77 -11.51 3.15
N LEU A 206 30.27 -10.57 2.36
CA LEU A 206 31.61 -10.00 2.48
C LEU A 206 31.61 -8.89 3.55
N SER A 207 32.80 -8.47 3.99
CA SER A 207 32.95 -7.48 5.07
C SER A 207 32.40 -6.10 4.74
N ASP A 208 32.25 -5.79 3.45
CA ASP A 208 31.65 -4.55 2.94
C ASP A 208 30.11 -4.65 2.77
N GLY A 209 29.52 -5.80 3.12
CA GLY A 209 28.09 -6.08 2.96
C GLY A 209 27.71 -6.68 1.61
N THR A 210 28.64 -6.74 0.65
CA THR A 210 28.41 -7.37 -0.67
C THR A 210 28.03 -8.84 -0.49
N ILE A 211 26.99 -9.30 -1.19
CA ILE A 211 26.54 -10.70 -1.14
C ILE A 211 27.07 -11.44 -2.36
N LYS A 212 27.89 -12.46 -2.14
CA LYS A 212 28.25 -13.44 -3.17
C LYS A 212 27.24 -14.58 -3.12
N LEU A 213 26.38 -14.68 -4.13
CA LEU A 213 25.36 -15.71 -4.28
C LEU A 213 25.86 -16.80 -5.23
N MET A 214 25.76 -18.06 -4.83
CA MET A 214 26.14 -19.22 -5.64
C MET A 214 24.95 -20.14 -5.84
N THR A 215 24.71 -20.54 -7.09
CA THR A 215 23.59 -21.42 -7.47
C THR A 215 24.12 -22.74 -8.00
N TYR A 216 23.53 -23.84 -7.53
CA TYR A 216 23.96 -25.19 -7.92
C TYR A 216 22.81 -26.01 -8.46
N HIS A 217 23.10 -26.94 -9.35
CA HIS A 217 22.12 -27.86 -9.91
C HIS A 217 21.54 -28.73 -8.80
N ARG A 218 20.21 -28.88 -8.81
CA ARG A 218 19.49 -29.67 -7.81
C ARG A 218 18.71 -30.79 -8.45
N GLU A 219 19.11 -32.02 -8.18
CA GLU A 219 18.35 -33.21 -8.56
C GLU A 219 17.43 -33.69 -7.44
N HIS A 220 16.35 -34.38 -7.82
CA HIS A 220 15.41 -34.99 -6.88
C HIS A 220 15.39 -36.51 -7.09
N ALA A 221 16.32 -37.23 -6.46
CA ALA A 221 16.49 -38.67 -6.64
C ALA A 221 15.20 -39.48 -6.43
N ASN A 222 14.37 -39.06 -5.46
CA ASN A 222 13.12 -39.70 -5.08
C ASN A 222 11.91 -39.28 -5.94
N ALA A 223 12.08 -38.36 -6.89
CA ALA A 223 11.00 -37.93 -7.78
C ALA A 223 10.86 -38.88 -8.99
N PRO A 224 9.67 -38.95 -9.63
CA PRO A 224 9.51 -39.61 -10.92
C PRO A 224 10.44 -39.03 -11.98
N ALA A 225 10.84 -39.81 -13.00
CA ALA A 225 11.84 -39.40 -14.02
C ALA A 225 11.57 -38.02 -14.64
N PHE A 226 10.31 -37.68 -14.92
CA PHE A 226 9.92 -36.39 -15.49
C PHE A 226 10.06 -35.19 -14.53
N ALA A 227 10.28 -35.43 -13.23
CA ALA A 227 10.36 -34.45 -12.16
C ALA A 227 11.70 -34.50 -11.39
N LYS A 228 12.63 -35.38 -11.78
CA LYS A 228 13.95 -35.51 -11.15
C LYS A 228 14.87 -34.30 -11.37
N ASN A 229 14.55 -33.47 -12.37
CA ASN A 229 15.37 -32.33 -12.78
C ASN A 229 16.77 -32.71 -13.28
N VAL A 230 16.98 -33.93 -13.78
CA VAL A 230 18.26 -34.36 -14.37
C VAL A 230 18.55 -33.53 -15.63
N ARG A 231 19.76 -33.01 -15.75
CA ARG A 231 20.23 -32.21 -16.90
C ARG A 231 21.52 -32.77 -17.48
N GLU A 232 21.59 -32.90 -18.79
CA GLU A 232 22.81 -33.35 -19.47
C GLU A 232 23.97 -32.38 -19.19
N GLY A 233 25.11 -32.94 -18.77
CA GLY A 233 26.33 -32.18 -18.45
C GLY A 233 26.41 -31.62 -17.03
N TYR A 234 25.43 -31.89 -16.16
CA TYR A 234 25.44 -31.46 -14.76
C TYR A 234 25.10 -32.62 -13.83
N ALA A 235 25.80 -32.72 -12.71
CA ALA A 235 25.45 -33.53 -11.56
C ALA A 235 24.82 -32.67 -10.45
N ASP A 236 24.12 -33.32 -9.51
CA ASP A 236 23.63 -32.64 -8.31
C ASP A 236 24.78 -31.96 -7.54
N GLY A 237 24.62 -30.68 -7.26
CA GLY A 237 25.64 -29.86 -6.61
C GLY A 237 26.64 -29.18 -7.55
N ASP A 238 26.57 -29.37 -8.87
CA ASP A 238 27.42 -28.63 -9.81
C ASP A 238 26.98 -27.16 -9.93
N LEU A 239 27.93 -26.24 -10.09
CA LEU A 239 27.61 -24.83 -10.34
C LEU A 239 26.80 -24.70 -11.64
N ILE A 240 25.70 -23.96 -11.56
CA ILE A 240 24.83 -23.72 -12.71
C ILE A 240 24.16 -22.38 -12.59
N ASP A 241 23.99 -21.67 -13.71
CA ASP A 241 23.19 -20.45 -13.73
C ASP A 241 21.72 -20.72 -13.34
N ILE A 242 21.05 -19.66 -12.89
CA ILE A 242 19.61 -19.67 -12.65
C ILE A 242 18.90 -20.19 -13.92
N PRO A 243 17.89 -21.08 -13.81
CA PRO A 243 17.20 -21.60 -14.99
C PRO A 243 16.58 -20.49 -15.87
N HIS A 244 16.66 -20.65 -17.19
CA HIS A 244 16.07 -19.69 -18.12
C HIS A 244 14.57 -19.45 -17.86
N GLY A 245 14.13 -18.19 -17.97
CA GLY A 245 12.74 -17.79 -17.71
C GLY A 245 12.32 -17.93 -16.24
N ARG A 246 13.31 -18.05 -15.33
CA ARG A 246 13.14 -18.05 -13.89
C ARG A 246 14.11 -17.05 -13.27
N SER A 247 13.91 -16.78 -11.99
CA SER A 247 14.69 -15.80 -11.24
C SER A 247 14.89 -16.27 -9.80
N VAL A 248 15.93 -15.76 -9.17
CA VAL A 248 16.09 -15.78 -7.71
C VAL A 248 15.74 -14.40 -7.17
N SER A 249 14.97 -14.34 -6.09
CA SER A 249 14.69 -13.08 -5.40
C SER A 249 15.48 -13.02 -4.10
N VAL A 250 16.19 -11.91 -3.87
CA VAL A 250 17.02 -11.69 -2.69
C VAL A 250 16.56 -10.44 -1.96
N ARG A 251 16.20 -10.57 -0.69
CA ARG A 251 15.88 -9.44 0.19
C ARG A 251 17.14 -8.93 0.86
N VAL A 252 17.42 -7.65 0.65
CA VAL A 252 18.68 -7.03 1.06
C VAL A 252 18.47 -5.95 2.10
N GLN A 253 19.52 -5.68 2.87
CA GLN A 253 19.61 -4.49 3.72
C GLN A 253 20.27 -3.38 2.92
N MET A 254 19.60 -2.24 2.80
CA MET A 254 20.16 -1.07 2.11
C MET A 254 20.84 -0.11 3.10
N PRO A 255 21.92 0.57 2.70
CA PRO A 255 22.59 1.53 3.57
C PRO A 255 21.72 2.78 3.80
N GLU A 256 21.92 3.46 4.94
CA GLU A 256 21.14 4.65 5.33
C GLU A 256 21.28 5.83 4.36
N ASP A 257 22.40 5.90 3.64
CA ASP A 257 22.64 6.88 2.59
C ASP A 257 22.19 6.41 1.20
N SER A 258 21.45 5.30 1.10
CA SER A 258 20.84 4.88 -0.16
C SER A 258 19.94 5.97 -0.74
N ILE A 259 19.81 5.99 -2.07
CA ILE A 259 19.02 6.99 -2.80
C ILE A 259 17.60 7.09 -2.22
N TRP A 260 17.02 5.95 -1.88
CA TRP A 260 15.70 5.86 -1.29
C TRP A 260 15.65 6.43 0.14
N ASN A 261 16.56 6.01 1.03
CA ASN A 261 16.60 6.51 2.42
C ASN A 261 16.85 8.02 2.47
N GLN A 262 17.69 8.56 1.59
CA GLN A 262 17.90 10.01 1.47
C GLN A 262 16.64 10.76 1.02
N ARG A 263 15.84 10.18 0.11
CA ARG A 263 14.55 10.77 -0.30
C ARG A 263 13.57 10.80 0.89
N GLN A 264 13.48 9.71 1.66
CA GLN A 264 12.64 9.65 2.87
C GLN A 264 13.09 10.64 3.96
N GLY A 265 14.40 10.74 4.20
CA GLY A 265 14.96 11.67 5.20
C GLY A 265 14.79 13.15 4.85
N LYS A 266 14.68 13.49 3.55
CA LYS A 266 14.34 14.85 3.10
C LYS A 266 12.87 15.19 3.28
N LEU A 267 11.98 14.21 3.10
CA LEU A 267 10.54 14.34 3.34
C LEU A 267 10.22 14.59 4.81
N THR A 268 11.00 14.02 5.74
CA THR A 268 10.78 14.16 7.20
C THR A 268 11.45 15.38 7.83
N LYS A 269 12.45 15.98 7.19
CA LYS A 269 13.14 17.19 7.69
C LYS A 269 12.59 18.51 7.13
N SER A 270 11.65 18.44 6.20
CA SER A 270 10.96 19.62 5.64
C SER A 270 9.63 19.95 6.33
N GLU A 271 9.34 19.31 7.47
CA GLU A 271 8.24 19.64 8.40
C GLU A 271 8.76 20.45 9.59
#